data_AF-A0A1V5J5G0-F1
#
_entry.id   AF-A0A1V5J5G0-F1
#
_cell.length_a   1.000
_cell.length_b   1.000
_cell.length_c   1.000
_cell.angle_alpha   90.00
_cell.angle_beta   90.00
_cell.angle_gamma   90.00
#
_symmetry.space_group_name_H-M   'P 1'
#
loop_
_entity.id
_entity.type
_entity.pdbx_description
1 polymer ?
#
loop_
_entity_poly.entity_id
_entity_poly.type
_entity_poly.pdbx_seq_one_letter_code
_entity_poly.pdbx_strand_id
1 'polypeptide(L)' 'MLAAEVPLHTGGMNAILKPLAKGDINIHYLYTTINRIGKETIVILGVDKPEEARKILAENWISLIDEEIYSIP' A
#
# COMPACT_ATOMS: atom_id res chain seq x y z
N MET A 1 3.84 -5.08 8.20
CA MET A 1 4.24 -4.40 6.94
C MET A 1 3.18 -4.72 5.92
N LEU A 2 2.76 -3.74 5.13
CA LEU A 2 1.84 -3.92 4.00
C LEU A 2 2.57 -3.50 2.74
N ALA A 3 2.20 -4.08 1.62
CA ALA A 3 2.61 -3.56 0.35
C ALA A 3 1.42 -3.42 -0.57
N ALA A 4 1.29 -2.23 -1.13
CA ALA A 4 0.14 -1.81 -1.89
C ALA A 4 0.57 -1.37 -3.28
N GLU A 5 -0.16 -1.81 -4.28
CA GLU A 5 -0.05 -1.25 -5.63
C GLU A 5 -0.66 0.15 -5.64
N VAL A 6 0.10 1.09 -6.21
CA VAL A 6 -0.33 2.47 -6.39
C VAL A 6 -1.00 2.60 -7.76
N PRO A 7 -2.26 3.09 -7.81
CA PRO A 7 -2.93 3.39 -9.07
C PRO A 7 -2.11 4.36 -9.94
N LEU A 8 -1.93 4.02 -11.21
CA LEU A 8 -1.13 4.81 -12.15
C LEU A 8 -1.93 5.98 -12.75
N HIS A 9 -2.26 6.96 -11.91
CA HIS A 9 -2.86 8.23 -12.32
C HIS A 9 -2.54 9.34 -11.31
N THR A 10 -2.84 10.59 -11.67
CA THR A 10 -2.69 11.73 -10.77
C THR A 10 -3.45 11.47 -9.47
N GLY A 11 -2.75 11.58 -8.34
CA GLY A 11 -3.34 11.32 -7.02
C GLY A 11 -3.42 9.86 -6.61
N GLY A 12 -2.77 8.92 -7.31
CA GLY A 12 -2.73 7.50 -6.93
C GLY A 12 -2.31 7.27 -5.47
N MET A 13 -1.35 8.05 -4.96
CA MET A 13 -0.94 7.98 -3.56
C MET A 13 -2.07 8.38 -2.58
N ASN A 14 -2.93 9.32 -2.96
CA ASN A 14 -4.07 9.71 -2.13
C ASN A 14 -5.11 8.59 -2.01
N ALA A 15 -5.20 7.70 -3.00
CA ALA A 15 -6.08 6.53 -2.93
C ALA A 15 -5.65 5.56 -1.82
N ILE A 16 -4.37 5.58 -1.43
CA ILE A 16 -3.83 4.79 -0.32
C ILE A 16 -3.89 5.60 0.99
N LEU A 17 -3.37 6.83 0.98
CA LEU A 17 -3.19 7.60 2.22
C LEU A 17 -4.50 8.10 2.83
N LYS A 18 -5.49 8.50 2.02
CA LYS A 18 -6.74 9.06 2.54
C LYS A 18 -7.59 8.01 3.27
N PRO A 19 -7.78 6.78 2.77
CA PRO A 19 -8.48 5.74 3.51
C PRO A 19 -7.82 5.42 4.85
N LEU A 20 -6.48 5.27 4.86
CA LEU A 20 -5.73 5.01 6.09
C LEU A 20 -5.89 6.14 7.12
N ALA A 21 -5.78 7.40 6.68
CA ALA A 21 -5.99 8.55 7.55
C ALA A 21 -7.43 8.63 8.09
N LYS A 22 -8.44 8.31 7.27
CA LYS A 22 -9.85 8.26 7.71
C LYS A 22 -10.13 7.14 8.72
N GLY A 23 -9.39 6.04 8.62
CA GLY A 23 -9.48 4.91 9.54
C GLY A 23 -8.56 5.04 10.76
N ASP A 24 -8.00 6.22 11.03
CA ASP A 24 -7.12 6.46 12.18
C ASP A 24 -5.95 5.46 12.25
N ILE A 25 -5.33 5.22 11.08
CA ILE A 25 -4.13 4.38 10.94
C ILE A 25 -2.90 5.27 10.90
N ASN A 26 -1.97 5.05 11.81
CA ASN A 26 -0.68 5.75 11.79
C ASN A 26 0.31 5.02 10.88
N ILE A 27 0.97 5.77 10.01
CA ILE A 27 2.05 5.28 9.16
C ILE A 27 3.37 5.58 9.85
N HIS A 28 4.10 4.53 10.25
CA HIS A 28 5.43 4.64 10.85
C HIS A 28 6.52 4.90 9.80
N TYR A 29 6.40 4.24 8.65
CA TYR A 29 7.32 4.43 7.53
C TYR A 29 6.63 4.08 6.22
N LEU A 30 7.11 4.72 5.15
CA LEU A 30 6.65 4.53 3.78
C LEU A 30 7.87 4.49 2.87
N TYR A 31 8.01 3.43 2.09
CA TYR A 31 9.05 3.29 1.08
C TYR A 31 8.43 2.88 -0.26
N THR A 32 8.87 3.50 -1.33
CA THR A 32 8.56 3.05 -2.70
C THR A 32 9.59 2.01 -3.12
N THR A 33 9.17 0.87 -3.67
CA THR A 33 10.14 -0.03 -4.32
C THR A 33 10.53 0.51 -5.69
N ILE A 34 11.81 0.33 -6.04
CA ILE A 34 12.37 0.66 -7.36
C ILE A 34 11.92 -0.39 -8.39
N ASN A 35 11.67 -1.62 -7.94
CA ASN A 35 11.22 -2.72 -8.77
C ASN A 35 9.70 -2.72 -8.92
N ARG A 36 9.26 -2.57 -10.16
CA ARG A 36 7.86 -2.69 -10.57
C ARG A 36 7.59 -4.16 -10.86
N ILE A 37 6.56 -4.73 -10.24
CA ILE A 37 5.91 -5.91 -10.81
C ILE A 37 5.00 -5.34 -11.91
N GLY A 38 5.36 -5.51 -13.18
CA GLY A 38 4.59 -4.95 -14.29
C GLY A 38 4.75 -3.43 -14.48
N LYS A 39 3.63 -2.69 -14.57
CA LYS A 39 3.59 -1.23 -14.81
C LYS A 39 3.28 -0.44 -13.54
N GLU A 40 2.86 -1.11 -12.49
CA GLU A 40 2.38 -0.52 -11.26
C GLU A 40 3.56 -0.09 -10.37
N THR A 41 3.38 0.96 -9.57
CA THR A 41 4.36 1.33 -8.52
C THR A 41 3.90 0.65 -7.25
N ILE A 42 4.80 -0.02 -6.53
CA ILE A 42 4.46 -0.64 -5.25
C ILE A 42 5.01 0.24 -4.11
N VAL A 43 4.20 0.42 -3.07
CA VAL A 43 4.57 1.12 -1.84
C VAL A 43 4.51 0.16 -0.68
N ILE A 44 5.59 0.13 0.09
CA ILE A 44 5.72 -0.63 1.33
C ILE A 44 5.43 0.31 2.50
N LEU A 45 4.53 -0.12 3.37
CA LEU A 45 3.99 0.66 4.49
C LEU A 45 4.21 -0.11 5.81
N GLY A 46 4.82 0.57 6.77
CA GLY A 46 4.77 0.19 8.17
C GLY A 46 3.66 0.96 8.87
N VAL A 47 2.69 0.27 9.45
CA VAL A 47 1.55 0.88 10.15
C VAL A 47 1.39 0.33 11.56
N ASP A 48 0.67 1.05 12.42
CA ASP A 48 0.35 0.64 13.80
C ASP A 48 -0.69 -0.47 13.87
N LYS A 49 -1.69 -0.47 12.97
CA LYS A 49 -2.80 -1.44 12.94
C LYS A 49 -2.85 -2.17 11.57
N PRO A 50 -1.98 -3.17 11.32
CA PRO A 50 -1.82 -3.76 9.99
C PRO A 50 -3.07 -4.49 9.45
N GLU A 51 -3.80 -5.23 10.30
CA GLU A 51 -5.00 -5.95 9.87
C GLU A 51 -6.17 -5.02 9.54
N GLU A 52 -6.31 -3.92 10.28
CA GLU A 52 -7.33 -2.90 10.02
C GLU A 52 -7.01 -2.13 8.74
N ALA A 53 -5.75 -1.73 8.57
CA ALA A 53 -5.25 -1.12 7.36
C ALA A 53 -5.44 -2.02 6.13
N ARG A 54 -5.21 -3.33 6.25
CA ARG A 54 -5.47 -4.32 5.18
C ARG A 54 -6.93 -4.30 4.75
N LYS A 55 -7.87 -4.34 5.70
CA LYS A 55 -9.31 -4.27 5.42
C LYS A 55 -9.70 -2.97 4.74
N ILE A 56 -9.26 -1.84 5.28
CA ILE A 56 -9.54 -0.51 4.72
C ILE A 56 -9.06 -0.41 3.27
N LEU A 57 -7.82 -0.86 3.00
CA LEU A 57 -7.25 -0.81 1.65
C LEU A 57 -8.01 -1.72 0.68
N ALA A 58 -8.36 -2.95 1.11
CA ALA A 58 -9.16 -3.87 0.31
C ALA A 58 -10.56 -3.31 -0.02
N GLU A 59 -11.25 -2.70 0.96
CA GLU A 59 -12.56 -2.05 0.76
C GLU A 59 -12.49 -0.85 -0.19
N ASN A 60 -11.32 -0.22 -0.32
CA ASN A 60 -11.05 0.88 -1.25
C ASN A 60 -10.43 0.40 -2.58
N TRP A 61 -10.53 -0.89 -2.90
CA TRP A 61 -10.06 -1.50 -4.15
C TRP A 61 -8.55 -1.35 -4.38
N ILE A 62 -7.77 -1.25 -3.31
CA ILE A 62 -6.31 -1.24 -3.37
C ILE A 62 -5.80 -2.68 -3.31
N SER A 63 -5.07 -3.08 -4.35
CA SER A 63 -4.42 -4.39 -4.41
C SER A 63 -3.26 -4.44 -3.42
N LEU A 64 -3.22 -5.51 -2.62
CA LEU A 64 -2.14 -5.78 -1.67
C LEU A 64 -1.32 -6.97 -2.15
N ILE A 65 -0.01 -6.85 -2.05
CA ILE A 65 0.93 -7.89 -2.41
C ILE A 65 1.38 -8.59 -1.13
N ASP A 66 1.13 -9.89 -1.08
CA ASP A 66 1.52 -10.73 0.05
C ASP A 66 2.92 -11.33 -0.19
N GLU A 67 3.08 -12.66 -0.19
CA GLU A 67 4.39 -13.33 -0.19
C GLU A 67 5.25 -13.06 -1.44
N GLU A 68 4.64 -12.62 -2.55
CA GLU A 68 5.33 -12.34 -3.81
C GLU A 68 6.39 -11.24 -3.69
N ILE A 69 6.31 -10.37 -2.68
CA ILE A 69 7.32 -9.33 -2.47
C ILE A 69 8.70 -9.87 -2.11
N TYR A 70 8.77 -10.96 -1.35
CA TYR A 70 10.06 -11.58 -1.01
C TYR A 70 10.70 -12.28 -2.20
N SER A 71 9.95 -12.45 -3.29
CA SER A 71 10.43 -13.03 -4.55
C SER A 71 10.86 -11.97 -5.58
N ILE A 72 10.69 -10.68 -5.27
CA ILE A 72 11.18 -9.60 -6.13
C ILE A 72 12.72 -9.52 -5.96
N PRO A 73 13.50 -9.70 -7.03
CA PRO A 73 14.97 -9.74 -6.97
C PRO A 73 15.61 -8.40 -6.58
#